data_AF-K1THI4-F1
#
_entry.id   AF-K1THI4-F1
#
_cell.length_a   1.000
_cell.length_b   1.000
_cell.length_c   1.000
_cell.angle_alpha   90.00
_cell.angle_beta   90.00
_cell.angle_gamma   90.00
#
_symmetry.space_group_name_H-M   'P 1'
#
loop_
_entity.id
_entity.type
_entity.pdbx_description
1 polymer ?
#
loop_
_entity_poly.entity_id
_entity_poly.type
_entity_poly.pdbx_seq_one_letter_code
_entity_poly.pdbx_strand_id
1 'polypeptide(L)'
;WTAEQKLEKLLQDKEPEKIQKACKNLGAEFTETKADLCAVFPVLPRYPVTLKIWFADEEFPVSGKIFLQDHADHYLSVEDAVTVGEILLQKLSEAFSSL
;
A
#
# COMPACT_ATOMS: atom_id res chain seq x y z
N TRP A 1 16.52 2.95 4.15
CA TRP A 1 15.61 2.43 3.11
C TRP A 1 14.40 3.32 3.00
N THR A 2 13.95 3.64 1.79
CA THR A 2 12.69 4.34 1.56
C THR A 2 11.51 3.40 1.83
N ALA A 3 10.33 3.98 2.08
CA ALA A 3 9.08 3.25 2.30
C ALA A 3 8.75 2.30 1.12
N GLU A 4 8.96 2.76 -0.11
CA GLU A 4 8.77 1.98 -1.34
C GLU A 4 9.66 0.75 -1.38
N GLN A 5 10.96 0.88 -1.08
CA GLN A 5 11.88 -0.26 -1.10
C GLN A 5 11.54 -1.33 -0.05
N LYS A 6 11.02 -0.91 1.12
CA LYS A 6 10.52 -1.85 2.14
C LYS A 6 9.28 -2.59 1.61
N LEU A 7 8.37 -1.88 0.95
CA LEU A 7 7.16 -2.45 0.35
C LEU A 7 7.51 -3.48 -0.73
N GLU A 8 8.37 -3.12 -1.68
CA GLU A 8 8.79 -4.00 -2.77
C GLU A 8 9.37 -5.31 -2.23
N LYS A 9 10.22 -5.21 -1.20
CA LYS A 9 10.80 -6.38 -0.54
C LYS A 9 9.76 -7.23 0.21
N LEU A 10 8.74 -6.60 0.81
CA LEU A 10 7.63 -7.31 1.45
C LEU A 10 6.76 -8.06 0.44
N LEU A 11 6.60 -7.51 -0.76
CA LEU A 11 5.76 -8.08 -1.82
C LEU A 11 6.49 -9.15 -2.64
N GLN A 12 7.82 -9.07 -2.77
CA GLN A 12 8.65 -9.98 -3.58
C GLN A 12 8.42 -11.47 -3.30
N ASP A 13 8.20 -11.83 -2.04
CA ASP A 13 8.04 -13.22 -1.60
C ASP A 13 6.57 -13.60 -1.37
N LYS A 14 5.61 -12.74 -1.77
CA LYS A 14 4.20 -12.90 -1.45
C LYS A 14 3.36 -13.13 -2.69
N GLU A 15 2.47 -14.10 -2.59
CA GLU A 15 1.47 -14.38 -3.61
C GLU A 15 0.45 -13.23 -3.70
N PRO A 16 -0.03 -12.89 -4.91
CA PRO A 16 -1.00 -11.82 -5.12
C PRO A 16 -2.28 -12.03 -4.28
N GLU A 17 -2.74 -13.27 -4.13
CA GLU A 17 -3.91 -13.60 -3.30
C GLU A 17 -3.68 -13.30 -1.81
N LYS A 18 -2.47 -13.54 -1.28
CA LYS A 18 -2.12 -13.20 0.11
C LYS A 18 -2.07 -11.70 0.31
N ILE A 19 -1.55 -10.97 -0.68
CA ILE A 19 -1.51 -9.50 -0.69
C ILE A 19 -2.93 -8.95 -0.68
N GLN A 20 -3.80 -9.44 -1.56
CA GLN A 20 -5.22 -9.08 -1.57
C GLN A 20 -5.88 -9.38 -0.22
N LYS A 21 -5.65 -10.57 0.35
CA LYS A 21 -6.24 -10.92 1.64
C LYS A 21 -5.74 -10.04 2.79
N ALA A 22 -4.44 -9.71 2.81
CA ALA A 22 -3.85 -8.81 3.79
C ALA A 22 -4.45 -7.40 3.69
N CYS A 23 -4.50 -6.84 2.48
CA CYS A 23 -5.11 -5.54 2.25
C CYS A 23 -6.60 -5.54 2.65
N LYS A 24 -7.35 -6.59 2.31
CA LYS A 24 -8.77 -6.72 2.68
C LYS A 24 -8.97 -6.80 4.20
N ASN A 25 -8.12 -7.56 4.90
CA ASN A 25 -8.16 -7.69 6.36
C ASN A 25 -7.88 -6.35 7.06
N LEU A 26 -7.08 -5.49 6.45
CA LEU A 26 -6.81 -4.13 6.92
C LEU A 26 -7.94 -3.14 6.59
N GLY A 27 -9.02 -3.60 5.95
CA GLY A 27 -10.15 -2.77 5.57
C GLY A 27 -9.93 -1.99 4.27
N ALA A 28 -9.00 -2.44 3.41
CA ALA A 28 -8.82 -1.81 2.11
C ALA A 28 -9.96 -2.16 1.15
N GLU A 29 -10.36 -1.16 0.36
CA GLU A 29 -11.28 -1.31 -0.75
C GLU A 29 -10.51 -1.47 -2.05
N PHE A 30 -10.82 -2.49 -2.83
CA PHE A 30 -10.16 -2.70 -4.12
C PHE A 30 -10.89 -1.92 -5.21
N THR A 31 -10.10 -1.21 -6.03
CA THR A 31 -10.61 -0.51 -7.21
C THR A 31 -9.88 -0.98 -8.44
N GLU A 32 -10.59 -1.07 -9.56
CA GLU A 32 -9.97 -1.38 -10.85
C GLU A 32 -9.22 -0.15 -11.37
N THR A 33 -7.96 -0.33 -11.75
CA THR A 33 -7.08 0.70 -12.33
C THR A 33 -6.03 0.02 -13.20
N LYS A 34 -5.12 0.79 -13.80
CA LYS A 34 -3.96 0.32 -14.58
C LYS A 34 -2.88 -0.45 -13.78
N ALA A 35 -3.11 -0.76 -12.51
CA ALA A 35 -2.21 -1.54 -11.68
C ALA A 35 -2.86 -2.89 -11.43
N ASP A 36 -2.06 -3.95 -11.32
CA ASP A 36 -2.57 -5.30 -11.01
C ASP A 36 -3.44 -5.32 -9.76
N LEU A 37 -3.02 -4.57 -8.75
CA LEU A 37 -3.80 -4.40 -7.54
C LEU A 37 -3.82 -2.94 -7.11
N CYS A 38 -5.01 -2.44 -6.80
CA CYS A 38 -5.18 -1.14 -6.19
C CYS A 38 -6.10 -1.24 -5.00
N ALA A 39 -5.54 -0.94 -3.84
CA ALA A 39 -6.18 -1.05 -2.54
C ALA A 39 -6.23 0.34 -1.90
N VAL A 40 -7.44 0.83 -1.62
CA VAL A 40 -7.68 2.12 -0.99
C VAL A 40 -7.97 1.89 0.48
N PHE A 41 -7.08 2.39 1.34
CA PHE A 41 -7.18 2.27 2.79
C PHE A 41 -7.79 3.55 3.36
N PRO A 42 -8.93 3.48 4.05
CA PRO A 42 -9.51 4.64 4.73
C PRO A 42 -8.77 4.89 6.06
N VAL A 43 -7.50 5.29 5.99
CA VAL A 43 -6.64 5.49 7.19
C VAL A 43 -7.18 6.61 8.09
N LEU A 44 -7.72 7.67 7.49
CA LEU A 44 -8.45 8.73 8.20
C LEU A 44 -9.74 9.10 7.44
N PRO A 45 -10.74 9.70 8.13
CA PRO A 45 -12.05 10.03 7.53
C PRO A 45 -12.00 10.93 6.29
N ARG A 46 -10.90 11.69 6.12
CA ARG A 46 -10.68 12.60 4.99
C ARG A 46 -9.35 12.35 4.28
N TYR A 47 -8.66 11.27 4.62
CA TYR A 47 -7.33 10.98 4.10
C TYR A 47 -7.22 9.48 3.75
N PRO A 48 -7.87 9.06 2.66
CA PRO A 48 -7.66 7.72 2.13
C PRO A 48 -6.26 7.61 1.54
N VAL A 49 -5.63 6.46 1.76
CA VAL A 49 -4.32 6.11 1.23
C VAL A 49 -4.49 5.04 0.18
N THR A 50 -4.07 5.31 -1.04
CA THR A 50 -4.17 4.38 -2.16
C THR A 50 -2.85 3.64 -2.34
N LEU A 51 -2.86 2.33 -2.17
CA LEU A 51 -1.74 1.45 -2.49
C LEU A 51 -1.94 0.86 -3.88
N LYS A 52 -1.01 1.12 -4.79
CA LYS A 52 -0.96 0.47 -6.11
C LYS A 52 0.19 -0.49 -6.15
N ILE A 53 -0.07 -1.70 -6.60
CA ILE A 53 0.91 -2.77 -6.73
C ILE A 53 0.89 -3.26 -8.17
N TRP A 54 2.06 -3.36 -8.75
CA TRP A 54 2.33 -4.02 -10.01
C TRP A 54 3.08 -5.29 -9.67
N PHE A 55 2.50 -6.44 -9.98
CA PHE A 55 3.16 -7.70 -9.70
C PHE A 55 4.39 -7.87 -10.58
N ALA A 56 5.32 -8.72 -10.13
CA ALA A 56 6.46 -9.06 -10.96
C ALA A 56 5.96 -9.76 -12.22
N ASP A 57 6.44 -9.32 -13.37
CA ASP A 57 6.20 -9.94 -14.67
C ASP A 57 7.54 -10.34 -15.31
N GLU A 58 7.54 -10.88 -16.53
CA GLU A 58 8.76 -11.34 -17.20
C GLU A 58 9.78 -10.21 -17.41
N GLU A 59 9.31 -8.95 -17.47
CA GLU A 59 10.12 -7.78 -17.81
C GLU A 59 10.44 -6.88 -16.60
N PHE A 60 9.64 -6.93 -15.52
CA PHE A 60 9.78 -6.04 -14.36
C PHE A 60 9.57 -6.75 -13.03
N PRO A 61 10.37 -6.45 -11.98
CA PRO A 61 10.13 -6.96 -10.64
C PRO A 61 8.86 -6.35 -10.03
N VAL A 62 8.37 -6.96 -8.95
CA VAL A 62 7.22 -6.42 -8.21
C VAL A 62 7.51 -5.00 -7.75
N SER A 63 6.57 -4.10 -8.00
CA SER A 63 6.69 -2.71 -7.59
C SER A 63 5.43 -2.26 -6.86
N GLY A 64 5.61 -1.47 -5.81
CA GLY A 64 4.52 -0.96 -5.00
C GLY A 64 4.68 0.55 -4.80
N LYS A 65 3.61 1.31 -5.02
CA LYS A 65 3.56 2.74 -4.71
C LYS A 65 2.38 3.07 -3.83
N ILE A 66 2.66 3.88 -2.81
CA ILE A 66 1.66 4.46 -1.93
C ILE A 66 1.37 5.87 -2.43
N PHE A 67 0.12 6.12 -2.78
CA PHE A 67 -0.42 7.41 -3.17
C PHE A 67 -1.28 7.95 -2.04
N LEU A 68 -0.86 9.09 -1.51
CA LEU A 68 -1.65 9.87 -0.58
C LEU A 68 -2.57 10.74 -1.43
N GLN A 69 -3.88 10.74 -1.18
CA GLN A 69 -4.81 11.43 -2.07
C GLN A 69 -4.65 12.96 -1.94
N ASP A 70 -4.32 13.60 -3.06
CA ASP A 70 -3.84 14.99 -3.21
C ASP A 70 -4.87 16.08 -2.83
N HIS A 71 -6.16 15.75 -2.69
CA HIS A 71 -7.18 16.70 -2.19
C HIS A 71 -6.99 17.10 -0.71
N ALA A 72 -5.86 16.75 -0.12
CA ALA A 72 -5.43 17.10 1.22
C ALA A 72 -4.34 18.20 1.22
N ASP A 73 -4.38 19.13 0.26
CA ASP A 73 -3.53 20.33 0.18
C ASP A 73 -3.45 21.13 1.51
N HIS A 74 -4.32 20.84 2.49
CA HIS A 74 -4.47 21.58 3.74
C HIS A 74 -4.53 20.75 5.04
N TYR A 75 -4.19 19.45 5.05
CA TYR A 75 -4.47 18.59 6.23
C TYR A 75 -3.29 17.87 6.89
N LEU A 76 -2.25 17.47 6.18
CA LEU A 76 -1.10 16.75 6.77
C LEU A 76 0.22 17.42 6.36
N SER A 77 1.10 17.63 7.33
CA SER A 77 2.48 18.03 7.04
C SER A 77 3.22 16.89 6.34
N VAL A 78 4.34 17.21 5.66
CA VAL A 78 5.21 16.20 5.03
C VAL A 78 5.62 15.11 6.03
N GLU A 79 5.83 15.48 7.30
CA GLU A 79 6.17 14.56 8.40
C GLU A 79 5.05 13.55 8.70
N ASP A 80 3.80 14.00 8.74
CA ASP A 80 2.65 13.12 8.96
C ASP A 80 2.43 12.19 7.77
N ALA A 81 2.64 12.67 6.54
CA ALA A 81 2.53 11.87 5.33
C ALA A 81 3.52 10.69 5.33
N VAL A 82 4.77 10.95 5.74
CA VAL A 82 5.79 9.92 5.93
C VAL A 82 5.36 8.95 7.02
N THR A 83 4.87 9.46 8.15
CA THR A 83 4.43 8.64 9.28
C THR A 83 3.29 7.70 8.89
N VAL A 84 2.28 8.19 8.15
CA VAL A 84 1.16 7.38 7.64
C VAL A 84 1.67 6.28 6.71
N GLY A 85 2.60 6.61 5.81
CA GLY A 85 3.23 5.62 4.93
C GLY A 85 3.94 4.51 5.72
N GLU A 86 4.70 4.86 6.76
CA GLU A 86 5.38 3.87 7.61
C GLU A 86 4.40 3.03 8.43
N ILE A 87 3.35 3.63 9.00
CA ILE A 87 2.30 2.90 9.73
C ILE A 87 1.59 1.90 8.81
N LEU A 88 1.27 2.30 7.58
CA LEU A 88 0.64 1.41 6.61
C LEU A 88 1.54 0.22 6.29
N LEU A 89 2.84 0.46 6.08
CA LEU A 89 3.82 -0.61 5.84
C LEU A 89 3.94 -1.57 7.02
N GLN A 90 3.96 -1.03 8.24
CA GLN A 90 4.00 -1.84 9.45
C GLN A 90 2.76 -2.72 9.55
N LYS A 91 1.57 -2.16 9.38
CA LYS A 91 0.30 -2.91 9.40
C LYS A 91 0.22 -3.96 8.29
N LEU A 92 0.72 -3.65 7.09
CA LEU A 92 0.83 -4.62 6.01
C LEU A 92 1.75 -5.77 6.40
N SER A 93 2.93 -5.47 6.95
CA SER A 93 3.86 -6.49 7.44
C SER A 93 3.24 -7.38 8.51
N GLU A 94 2.51 -6.80 9.47
CA GLU A 94 1.79 -7.56 10.51
C GLU A 94 0.70 -8.44 9.91
N ALA A 95 -0.10 -7.91 8.97
CA ALA A 95 -1.12 -8.67 8.27
C ALA A 95 -0.52 -9.85 7.49
N PHE A 96 0.65 -9.65 6.86
CA PHE A 96 1.40 -10.70 6.18
C PHE A 96 1.98 -11.76 7.11
N SER A 97 2.38 -11.38 8.34
CA SER A 97 2.83 -12.33 9.36
C SER A 97 1.69 -13.14 9.97
N SER A 98 0.46 -12.61 9.92
CA SER A 98 -0.74 -13.27 10.44
C SER A 98 -1.48 -14.15 9.42
N LEU A 99 -0.96 -14.27 8.19
CA LEU A 99 -1.55 -15.00 7.05
C LEU A 99 -0.72 -16.24 6.69
#